data_AF-A0A925JDP1-F1
#
_entry.id   AF-A0A925JDP1-F1
#
_cell.length_a   1.000
_cell.length_b   1.000
_cell.length_c   1.000
_cell.angle_alpha   90.00
_cell.angle_beta   90.00
_cell.angle_gamma   90.00
#
_symmetry.space_group_name_H-M   'P 1'
#
loop_
_entity.id
_entity.type
_entity.pdbx_description
1 polymer ?
#
loop_
_entity_poly.entity_id
_entity_poly.type
_entity_poly.pdbx_seq_one_letter_code
_entity_poly.pdbx_strand_id
1 'polypeptide(L)'
;MKRLTLSALLCLASFFAFYANGQEKQKPVIMNQPLWGPAGYNVAAYYYLPDIETYYDIPAKKFIYQEKSEWVFSNELPAKFQSYDLYRGHKVVINRPHPYFNIAAHRVRHARFRGQANTQLTIRDSTNPKYDIVKAQYKSPQNQGQAN
;
A
#
# COMPACT_ATOMS: atom_id res chain seq x y z
N MET A 1 6.22 -4.49 64.32
CA MET A 1 6.64 -3.74 63.12
C MET A 1 7.04 -4.68 61.97
N LYS A 2 6.13 -5.45 61.34
CA LYS A 2 6.45 -6.29 60.15
C LYS A 2 5.16 -6.73 59.43
N ARG A 3 4.38 -5.83 58.81
CA ARG A 3 3.19 -6.21 58.02
C ARG A 3 2.92 -5.37 56.77
N LEU A 4 3.79 -4.43 56.43
CA LEU A 4 3.58 -3.49 55.32
C LEU A 4 4.53 -3.70 54.12
N THR A 5 5.42 -4.70 54.18
CA THR A 5 6.39 -4.97 53.11
C THR A 5 5.85 -5.80 51.96
N LEU A 6 4.73 -6.52 52.14
CA LEU A 6 4.15 -7.37 51.10
C LEU A 6 3.29 -6.59 50.09
N SER A 7 2.60 -5.53 50.51
CA SER A 7 1.73 -4.74 49.63
C SER A 7 2.53 -3.79 48.71
N ALA A 8 3.64 -3.25 49.21
CA ALA A 8 4.51 -2.37 48.42
C ALA A 8 5.24 -3.12 47.28
N LEU A 9 5.54 -4.40 47.47
CA LEU A 9 6.17 -5.24 46.44
C LEU A 9 5.19 -5.60 45.31
N LEU A 10 3.90 -5.74 45.62
CA LEU A 10 2.87 -6.09 44.66
C LEU A 10 2.53 -4.93 43.70
N CYS A 11 2.58 -3.69 44.19
CA CYS A 11 2.34 -2.50 43.36
C CYS A 11 3.48 -2.21 42.36
N LEU A 12 4.73 -2.55 42.68
CA LEU A 12 5.85 -2.36 41.75
C LEU A 12 5.81 -3.37 40.57
N ALA A 13 5.32 -4.58 40.79
CA ALA A 13 5.21 -5.61 39.75
C ALA A 13 4.15 -5.27 38.70
N SER A 14 3.08 -4.56 39.07
CA SER A 14 2.00 -4.16 38.16
C SER A 14 2.40 -3.07 37.17
N PHE A 15 3.45 -2.29 37.45
CA PHE A 15 3.92 -1.21 36.57
C PHE A 15 4.76 -1.70 35.38
N PHE A 16 5.29 -2.93 35.45
CA PHE A 16 6.07 -3.54 34.36
C PHE A 16 5.21 -4.23 33.30
N ALA A 17 3.94 -4.55 33.61
CA ALA A 17 3.06 -5.31 32.72
C ALA A 17 2.52 -4.50 31.51
N PHE A 18 2.71 -3.18 31.49
CA PHE A 18 2.21 -2.31 30.40
C PHE A 18 3.24 -2.02 29.29
N TYR A 19 4.50 -2.47 29.43
CA TYR A 19 5.53 -2.28 28.41
C TYR A 19 5.79 -3.57 27.61
N ALA A 20 4.73 -4.25 27.20
CA ALA A 20 4.81 -5.33 26.22
C ALA A 20 4.14 -4.90 24.91
N ASN A 21 4.61 -3.79 24.33
CA ASN A 21 4.36 -3.55 22.90
C ASN A 21 5.26 -4.52 22.13
N GLY A 22 4.73 -5.71 21.85
CA GLY A 22 5.40 -6.70 21.00
C GLY A 22 5.87 -6.02 19.73
N GLN A 23 7.15 -6.20 19.40
CA GLN A 23 7.69 -5.84 18.09
C GLN A 23 7.07 -6.81 17.08
N GLU A 24 5.86 -6.52 16.61
CA GLU A 24 5.34 -7.18 15.42
C GLU A 24 6.41 -7.01 14.35
N LYS A 25 6.89 -8.14 13.79
CA LYS A 25 7.79 -8.13 12.64
C LYS A 25 7.06 -7.37 11.52
N GLN A 26 7.35 -6.08 11.40
CA GLN A 26 6.77 -5.27 10.34
C GLN A 26 7.17 -5.92 9.04
N LYS A 27 6.16 -6.40 8.30
CA LYS A 27 6.35 -6.92 6.95
C LYS A 27 7.13 -5.86 6.18
N PRO A 28 8.28 -6.19 5.55
CA PRO A 28 9.00 -5.22 4.74
C PRO A 28 8.02 -4.51 3.80
N VAL A 29 8.09 -3.18 3.76
CA VAL A 29 7.15 -2.30 3.04
C VAL A 29 7.02 -2.66 1.55
N ILE A 30 7.98 -3.41 1.02
CA ILE A 30 7.99 -4.01 -0.32
C ILE A 30 6.90 -5.09 -0.49
N MET A 31 6.61 -5.92 0.52
CA MET A 31 5.70 -7.07 0.41
C MET A 31 4.23 -6.71 0.18
N ASN A 32 3.84 -5.48 0.52
CA ASN A 32 2.46 -5.06 0.36
C ASN A 32 2.16 -4.54 -1.05
N GLN A 33 3.20 -4.30 -1.87
CA GLN A 33 3.06 -3.76 -3.21
C GLN A 33 2.57 -4.84 -4.19
N PRO A 34 1.57 -4.55 -5.03
CA PRO A 34 1.09 -5.49 -6.03
C PRO A 34 2.10 -5.69 -7.17
N LEU A 35 2.00 -6.83 -7.85
CA LEU A 35 2.89 -7.19 -8.98
C LEU A 35 2.87 -6.17 -10.11
N TRP A 36 1.72 -5.55 -10.37
CA TRP A 36 1.58 -4.50 -11.37
C TRP A 36 2.22 -3.18 -10.94
N GLY A 37 2.57 -3.00 -9.65
CA GLY A 37 3.22 -1.80 -9.13
C GLY A 37 4.59 -1.52 -9.78
N PRO A 38 5.07 -0.27 -9.74
CA PRO A 38 6.34 0.11 -10.35
C PRO A 38 7.54 -0.46 -9.59
N ALA A 39 8.50 -1.01 -10.31
CA ALA A 39 9.80 -1.37 -9.76
C ALA A 39 10.64 -0.12 -9.46
N GLY A 40 11.65 -0.29 -8.60
CA GLY A 40 12.56 0.78 -8.18
C GLY A 40 12.25 1.38 -6.80
N TYR A 41 11.07 1.11 -6.23
CA TYR A 41 10.66 1.66 -4.93
C TYR A 41 10.80 0.63 -3.80
N ASN A 42 11.34 1.08 -2.66
CA ASN A 42 11.38 0.29 -1.42
C ASN A 42 10.14 0.52 -0.56
N VAL A 43 9.54 1.71 -0.68
CA VAL A 43 8.38 2.16 0.08
C VAL A 43 7.40 2.86 -0.86
N ALA A 44 6.15 2.41 -0.84
CA ALA A 44 5.03 3.04 -1.53
C ALA A 44 3.78 2.94 -0.65
N ALA A 45 3.15 4.08 -0.35
CA ALA A 45 1.88 4.14 0.36
C ALA A 45 0.69 4.15 -0.61
N TYR A 46 0.82 4.93 -1.70
CA TYR A 46 -0.18 5.04 -2.74
C TYR A 46 0.43 4.96 -4.13
N TYR A 47 -0.32 4.45 -5.09
CA TYR A 47 -0.09 4.70 -6.51
C TYR A 47 -1.16 5.65 -7.03
N TYR A 48 -0.75 6.76 -7.65
CA TYR A 48 -1.63 7.56 -8.49
C TYR A 48 -1.53 7.08 -9.94
N LEU A 49 -2.67 6.82 -10.57
CA LEU A 49 -2.82 6.38 -11.96
C LEU A 49 -3.32 7.58 -12.81
N PRO A 50 -2.44 8.28 -13.52
CA PRO A 50 -2.80 9.55 -14.18
C PRO A 50 -3.82 9.40 -15.31
N ASP A 51 -3.86 8.24 -15.98
CA ASP A 51 -4.75 7.95 -17.11
C ASP A 51 -6.22 7.90 -16.70
N ILE A 52 -6.48 7.38 -15.50
CA ILE A 52 -7.84 7.16 -14.98
C ILE A 52 -8.15 8.03 -13.75
N GLU A 53 -7.19 8.87 -13.35
CA GLU A 53 -7.27 9.76 -12.19
C GLU A 53 -7.63 9.07 -10.87
N THR A 54 -7.18 7.83 -10.71
CA THR A 54 -7.47 6.96 -9.57
C THR A 54 -6.24 6.81 -8.70
N TYR A 55 -6.43 6.61 -7.39
CA TYR A 55 -5.38 6.16 -6.50
C TYR A 55 -5.56 4.69 -6.15
N TYR A 56 -4.48 4.00 -5.80
CA TYR A 56 -4.51 2.71 -5.15
C TYR A 56 -3.79 2.83 -3.82
N ASP A 57 -4.52 2.62 -2.73
CA ASP A 57 -4.01 2.51 -1.36
C ASP A 57 -3.40 1.12 -1.17
N ILE A 58 -2.09 1.07 -1.02
CA ILE A 58 -1.32 -0.18 -0.99
C ILE A 58 -1.59 -0.96 0.32
N PRO A 59 -1.51 -0.34 1.51
CA PRO A 59 -1.88 -1.01 2.75
C PRO A 59 -3.33 -1.52 2.75
N ALA A 60 -4.29 -0.70 2.32
CA ALA A 60 -5.71 -1.05 2.35
C ALA A 60 -6.15 -1.97 1.19
N LYS A 61 -5.32 -2.10 0.15
CA LYS A 61 -5.62 -2.79 -1.12
C LYS A 61 -6.89 -2.27 -1.80
N LYS A 62 -7.11 -0.96 -1.78
CA LYS A 62 -8.31 -0.32 -2.34
C LYS A 62 -7.97 0.73 -3.38
N PHE A 63 -8.75 0.77 -4.46
CA PHE A 63 -8.84 1.90 -5.35
C PHE A 63 -9.62 3.04 -4.69
N ILE A 64 -9.19 4.26 -4.96
CA ILE A 64 -9.80 5.50 -4.50
C ILE A 64 -10.02 6.40 -5.71
N TYR A 65 -11.28 6.68 -6.05
CA TYR A 65 -11.65 7.47 -7.22
C TYR A 65 -12.84 8.38 -6.92
N GLN A 66 -13.05 9.39 -7.76
CA GLN A 66 -14.20 10.26 -7.67
C GLN A 66 -15.39 9.70 -8.44
N GLU A 67 -16.54 9.63 -7.76
CA GLU A 67 -17.84 9.34 -8.35
C GLU A 67 -18.85 10.35 -7.82
N LYS A 68 -19.54 11.09 -8.71
CA LYS A 68 -20.54 12.12 -8.34
C LYS A 68 -20.04 13.10 -7.25
N SER A 69 -18.79 13.54 -7.36
CA SER A 69 -18.11 14.44 -6.41
C SER A 69 -17.76 13.84 -5.04
N GLU A 70 -17.99 12.55 -4.83
CA GLU A 70 -17.60 11.83 -3.62
C GLU A 70 -16.38 10.93 -3.86
N TRP A 71 -15.62 10.67 -2.80
CA TRP A 71 -14.51 9.73 -2.81
C TRP A 71 -15.01 8.32 -2.51
N VAL A 72 -14.86 7.41 -3.46
CA VAL A 72 -15.23 6.01 -3.31
C VAL A 72 -13.99 5.17 -3.06
N PHE A 73 -14.08 4.23 -2.11
CA PHE A 73 -13.02 3.29 -1.74
C PHE A 73 -13.48 1.87 -2.08
N SER A 74 -12.91 1.27 -3.11
CA SER A 74 -13.36 -0.01 -3.65
C SER A 74 -12.20 -0.98 -3.85
N ASN A 75 -12.46 -2.29 -3.79
CA ASN A 75 -11.46 -3.30 -4.16
C ASN A 75 -11.26 -3.38 -5.68
N GLU A 76 -12.18 -2.80 -6.46
CA GLU A 76 -12.19 -2.84 -7.91
C GLU A 76 -12.22 -1.43 -8.49
N LEU A 77 -11.77 -1.30 -9.74
CA LEU A 77 -11.91 -0.07 -10.52
C LEU A 77 -13.40 0.20 -10.82
N PRO A 78 -13.78 1.48 -11.02
CA PRO A 78 -15.14 1.80 -11.43
C PRO A 78 -15.45 1.17 -12.78
N ALA A 79 -16.73 0.86 -13.05
CA ALA A 79 -17.17 0.18 -14.27
C ALA A 79 -16.58 0.76 -15.57
N LYS A 80 -16.50 2.10 -15.67
CA LYS A 80 -15.91 2.83 -16.81
C LYS A 80 -14.43 2.50 -17.09
N PHE A 81 -13.71 1.95 -16.12
CA PHE A 81 -12.28 1.63 -16.20
C PHE A 81 -11.99 0.16 -15.88
N GLN A 82 -12.97 -0.73 -15.93
CA GLN A 82 -12.75 -2.17 -15.69
C GLN A 82 -11.77 -2.80 -16.68
N SER A 83 -11.70 -2.29 -17.91
CA SER A 83 -10.76 -2.75 -18.94
C SER A 83 -9.37 -2.11 -18.86
N TYR A 84 -9.11 -1.26 -17.86
CA TYR A 84 -7.82 -0.60 -17.72
C TYR A 84 -6.75 -1.60 -17.28
N ASP A 85 -5.68 -1.71 -18.07
CA ASP A 85 -4.57 -2.61 -17.78
C ASP A 85 -3.58 -1.97 -16.79
N LEU A 86 -3.67 -2.42 -15.53
CA LEU A 86 -2.79 -1.98 -14.44
C LEU A 86 -1.31 -2.31 -14.69
N TYR A 87 -0.98 -3.34 -15.46
CA TYR A 87 0.39 -3.70 -15.76
C TYR A 87 1.04 -2.72 -16.74
N ARG A 88 0.26 -2.13 -17.64
CA ARG A 88 0.78 -1.29 -18.73
C ARG A 88 0.77 0.19 -18.41
N GLY A 89 -0.24 0.66 -17.66
CA GLY A 89 -0.36 2.08 -17.31
C GLY A 89 0.79 2.59 -16.45
N HIS A 90 1.06 3.89 -16.50
CA HIS A 90 2.08 4.53 -15.65
C HIS A 90 1.53 4.76 -14.23
N LYS A 91 2.35 4.49 -13.21
CA LYS A 91 2.00 4.63 -11.79
C LYS A 91 2.97 5.60 -11.14
N VAL A 92 2.44 6.58 -10.42
CA VAL A 92 3.23 7.52 -9.64
C VAL A 92 3.14 7.15 -8.17
N VAL A 93 4.28 6.90 -7.54
CA VAL A 93 4.33 6.61 -6.10
C VAL A 93 4.13 7.90 -5.30
N ILE A 94 3.14 7.89 -4.41
CA ILE A 94 2.84 9.01 -3.52
C ILE A 94 2.92 8.53 -2.06
N ASN A 95 3.87 9.11 -1.31
CA ASN A 95 4.12 8.80 0.11
C ASN A 95 3.69 9.96 1.00
N ARG A 96 2.39 10.28 0.98
CA ARG A 96 1.77 11.30 1.85
C ARG A 96 0.39 10.82 2.30
N PRO A 97 -0.09 11.24 3.49
CA PRO A 97 -1.44 10.94 3.94
C PRO A 97 -2.50 11.54 3.02
N HIS A 98 -3.59 10.78 2.80
CA HIS A 98 -4.79 11.23 2.08
C HIS A 98 -4.50 12.00 0.77
N PRO A 99 -3.70 11.45 -0.17
CA PRO A 99 -3.22 12.19 -1.34
C PRO A 99 -4.33 12.58 -2.31
N TYR A 100 -5.47 11.88 -2.24
CA TYR A 100 -6.64 12.12 -3.07
C TYR A 100 -7.26 13.50 -2.85
N PHE A 101 -7.17 14.09 -1.64
CA PHE A 101 -7.60 15.48 -1.41
C PHE A 101 -6.84 16.51 -2.25
N ASN A 102 -5.66 16.16 -2.80
CA ASN A 102 -4.87 17.03 -3.66
C ASN A 102 -4.86 16.58 -5.14
N ILE A 103 -5.96 15.96 -5.61
CA ILE A 103 -6.07 15.45 -6.98
C ILE A 103 -5.84 16.52 -8.05
N ALA A 104 -6.28 17.77 -7.83
CA ALA A 104 -6.08 18.86 -8.78
C ALA A 104 -4.58 19.11 -9.04
N ALA A 105 -3.74 19.13 -7.99
CA ALA A 105 -2.30 19.30 -8.16
C ALA A 105 -1.64 18.07 -8.79
N HIS A 106 -2.05 16.86 -8.42
CA HIS A 106 -1.51 15.63 -9.00
C HIS A 106 -1.86 15.50 -10.48
N ARG A 107 -3.08 15.87 -10.88
CA ARG A 107 -3.54 15.93 -12.28
C ARG A 107 -2.59 16.78 -13.12
N VAL A 108 -2.27 17.99 -12.67
CA VAL A 108 -1.37 18.90 -13.38
C VAL A 108 0.08 18.38 -13.37
N ARG A 109 0.60 18.05 -12.20
CA ARG A 109 2.01 17.63 -12.01
C ARG A 109 2.37 16.37 -12.78
N HIS A 110 1.41 15.46 -12.95
CA HIS A 110 1.62 14.14 -13.54
C HIS A 110 0.94 13.97 -14.89
N ALA A 111 0.41 15.04 -15.49
CA ALA A 111 -0.22 15.02 -16.82
C ALA A 111 0.67 14.40 -17.90
N ARG A 112 1.99 14.64 -17.84
CA ARG A 112 2.97 14.09 -18.80
C ARG A 112 3.01 12.56 -18.86
N PHE A 113 2.57 11.88 -17.81
CA PHE A 113 2.57 10.43 -17.73
C PHE A 113 1.32 9.79 -18.32
N ARG A 114 0.33 10.59 -18.73
CA ARG A 114 -0.85 10.10 -19.43
C ARG A 114 -0.50 9.53 -20.80
N GLY A 115 -1.12 8.42 -21.16
CA GLY A 115 -0.89 7.69 -22.40
C GLY A 115 0.45 6.95 -22.44
N GLN A 116 1.26 6.98 -21.38
CA GLN A 116 2.55 6.32 -21.33
C GLN A 116 2.42 4.83 -20.98
N ALA A 117 1.91 4.03 -21.90
CA ALA A 117 1.81 2.59 -21.72
C ALA A 117 3.16 1.89 -21.92
N ASN A 118 3.46 0.89 -21.09
CA ASN A 118 4.65 0.02 -21.18
C ASN A 118 6.00 0.73 -21.03
N THR A 119 6.01 1.95 -20.47
CA THR A 119 7.23 2.73 -20.25
C THR A 119 7.88 2.47 -18.89
N GLN A 120 7.14 1.82 -17.98
CA GLN A 120 7.54 1.63 -16.59
C GLN A 120 7.69 0.15 -16.27
N LEU A 121 8.87 -0.25 -15.80
CA LEU A 121 9.13 -1.60 -15.33
C LEU A 121 8.26 -1.92 -14.11
N THR A 122 7.55 -3.04 -14.14
CA THR A 122 6.72 -3.50 -13.03
C THR A 122 7.49 -4.41 -12.07
N ILE A 123 6.98 -4.60 -10.86
CA ILE A 123 7.51 -5.58 -9.91
C ILE A 123 7.49 -6.99 -10.51
N ARG A 124 6.41 -7.37 -11.23
CA ARG A 124 6.31 -8.65 -11.95
C ARG A 124 7.52 -8.89 -12.85
N ASP A 125 7.87 -7.89 -13.66
CA ASP A 125 8.84 -8.01 -14.74
C ASP A 125 10.28 -7.68 -14.28
N SER A 126 10.46 -7.15 -13.07
CA SER A 126 11.78 -6.82 -12.53
C SER A 126 12.62 -8.07 -12.22
N THR A 127 13.89 -8.11 -12.62
CA THR A 127 14.83 -9.19 -12.26
C THR A 127 15.53 -8.95 -10.92
N ASN A 128 15.20 -7.87 -10.20
CA ASN A 128 15.86 -7.54 -8.94
C ASN A 128 15.42 -8.52 -7.83
N PRO A 129 16.36 -9.23 -7.16
CA PRO A 129 16.04 -10.24 -6.15
C PRO A 129 15.20 -9.71 -4.98
N LYS A 130 15.23 -8.40 -4.69
CA LYS A 130 14.41 -7.81 -3.62
C LYS A 130 12.90 -8.01 -3.83
N TYR A 131 12.48 -8.26 -5.07
CA TYR A 131 11.07 -8.51 -5.40
C TYR A 131 10.70 -9.99 -5.38
N ASP A 132 11.64 -10.91 -5.17
CA ASP A 132 11.37 -12.35 -5.15
C ASP A 132 10.38 -12.72 -4.04
N ILE A 133 10.47 -12.06 -2.89
CA ILE A 133 9.53 -12.22 -1.77
C ILE A 133 8.09 -11.84 -2.16
N VAL A 134 7.93 -10.78 -2.95
CA VAL A 134 6.62 -10.32 -3.43
C VAL A 134 6.08 -11.33 -4.41
N LYS A 135 6.90 -11.72 -5.41
CA LYS A 135 6.51 -12.69 -6.43
C LYS A 135 6.15 -14.04 -5.86
N ALA A 136 6.88 -14.51 -4.84
CA ALA A 136 6.59 -15.76 -4.15
C ALA A 136 5.20 -15.74 -3.49
N GLN A 137 4.80 -14.63 -2.87
CA GLN A 137 3.49 -14.49 -2.22
C GLN A 137 2.31 -14.68 -3.20
N TYR A 138 2.44 -14.21 -4.43
CA TYR A 138 1.39 -14.34 -5.47
C TYR A 138 1.34 -15.73 -6.11
N LYS A 139 2.43 -16.51 -6.03
CA LYS A 139 2.44 -17.91 -6.48
C LYS A 139 1.73 -18.84 -5.49
N SER A 140 1.60 -18.44 -4.22
CA SER A 140 0.90 -19.23 -3.21
C SER A 140 -0.61 -19.35 -3.52
N PRO A 141 -1.22 -20.55 -3.38
CA PRO A 141 -2.62 -20.80 -3.75
C PRO A 141 -3.64 -19.83 -3.14
N GLN A 142 -3.35 -19.29 -1.95
CA GLN A 142 -4.23 -18.36 -1.24
C GLN A 142 -4.36 -16.97 -1.88
N ASN A 143 -3.46 -16.56 -2.78
CA ASN A 143 -3.39 -15.19 -3.32
C ASN A 143 -3.55 -15.06 -4.84
N GLN A 144 -3.82 -16.16 -5.56
CA GLN A 144 -3.85 -16.18 -7.03
C GLN A 144 -4.90 -15.25 -7.65
N GLY A 145 -5.99 -14.94 -6.93
CA GLY A 145 -7.02 -14.00 -7.40
C GLY A 145 -6.63 -12.51 -7.38
N GLN A 146 -5.51 -12.14 -6.74
CA GLN A 146 -5.01 -10.76 -6.68
C GLN A 146 -3.92 -10.47 -7.73
N ALA A 147 -3.57 -11.48 -8.55
CA ALA A 147 -2.53 -11.39 -9.57
C ALA A 147 -3.02 -10.85 -10.92
N ASN A 148 -4.34 -10.75 -11.12
CA ASN A 148 -4.95 -10.26 -12.35
C ASN A 148 -5.29 -8.78 -12.25
#